data_AF-X1SPX9-F1
#
_entry.id   AF-X1SPX9-F1
#
_cell.length_a   1.000
_cell.length_b   1.000
_cell.length_c   1.000
_cell.angle_alpha   90.00
_cell.angle_beta   90.00
_cell.angle_gamma   90.00
#
_symmetry.space_group_name_H-M   'P 1'
#
loop_
_entity.id
_entity.type
_entity.pdbx_description
1 polymer ?
#
loop_
_entity_poly.entity_id
_entity_poly.type
_entity_poly.pdbx_seq_one_letter_code
_entity_poly.pdbx_strand_id
1 'polypeptide(L)'
;VVSKKAKNPEAVMRLLNQWIIADNNQTEDNKVYEFGKDRVEKKNNYWLLNPLRVGSLSNNNGEVLPKAIAAKDASMAKTKDQKSRYERAMKYVNGDTSMWWEYWISGPKGSYSLIPDMKKNNQFEQTKFFGAPTPTMVEKNAILEKKRDEVFFKIIMNQVSVDEFDKFVADWKKLGGDQITKEVNDWYAKNK
;
A
#
# COMPACT_ATOMS: atom_id res chain seq x y z
N VAL A 1 -6.52 -3.66 15.68
CA VAL A 1 -7.71 -3.92 16.54
C VAL A 1 -7.63 -2.98 17.75
N VAL A 2 -8.72 -2.28 18.07
CA VAL A 2 -8.77 -1.42 19.27
C VAL A 2 -9.12 -2.29 20.49
N SER A 3 -8.33 -2.20 21.56
CA SER A 3 -8.57 -2.99 22.77
C SER A 3 -9.90 -2.62 23.43
N LYS A 4 -10.63 -3.61 23.95
CA LYS A 4 -11.83 -3.38 24.79
C LYS A 4 -11.51 -2.58 26.05
N LYS A 5 -10.23 -2.53 26.47
CA LYS A 5 -9.75 -1.76 27.63
C LYS A 5 -9.30 -0.34 27.25
N ALA A 6 -9.40 0.07 25.98
CA ALA A 6 -9.02 1.41 25.57
C ALA A 6 -9.93 2.43 26.25
N LYS A 7 -9.34 3.45 26.90
CA LYS A 7 -10.10 4.52 27.55
C LYS A 7 -10.84 5.42 26.56
N ASN A 8 -10.26 5.62 25.37
CA ASN A 8 -10.78 6.49 24.32
C ASN A 8 -10.77 5.77 22.95
N PRO A 9 -11.60 4.74 22.74
CA PRO A 9 -11.61 3.97 21.48
C PRO A 9 -11.97 4.83 20.25
N GLU A 10 -12.74 5.90 20.44
CA GLU A 10 -13.15 6.85 19.41
C GLU A 10 -11.98 7.70 18.85
N ALA A 11 -10.87 7.79 19.58
CA ALA A 11 -9.68 8.52 19.13
C ALA A 11 -9.17 7.99 17.78
N VAL A 12 -9.34 6.70 17.50
CA VAL A 12 -8.98 6.07 16.22
C VAL A 12 -9.77 6.68 15.06
N MET A 13 -11.08 6.87 15.23
CA MET A 13 -11.92 7.48 14.19
C MET A 13 -11.57 8.96 14.00
N ARG A 14 -11.23 9.68 15.08
CA ARG A 14 -10.80 11.08 14.99
C ARG A 14 -9.47 11.22 14.23
N LEU A 15 -8.50 10.36 14.51
CA LEU A 15 -7.22 10.31 13.78
C LEU A 15 -7.42 9.96 12.30
N LEU A 16 -8.36 9.06 12.00
CA LEU A 16 -8.71 8.71 10.63
C LEU A 16 -9.36 9.87 9.87
N ASN A 17 -10.28 10.59 10.52
CA ASN A 17 -10.87 11.79 9.93
C ASN A 17 -9.81 12.87 9.69
N GLN A 18 -8.87 13.04 10.62
CA GLN A 18 -7.76 13.97 10.46
C GLN A 18 -6.86 13.58 9.28
N TRP A 19 -6.60 12.29 9.06
CA TRP A 19 -5.90 11.80 7.87
C TRP A 19 -6.60 12.24 6.60
N ILE A 20 -7.90 11.99 6.49
CA ILE A 20 -8.69 12.36 5.29
C ILE A 20 -8.66 13.87 5.06
N ILE A 21 -8.80 14.68 6.11
CA ILE A 21 -8.75 16.15 6.01
C ILE A 21 -7.39 16.62 5.51
N ALA A 22 -6.29 16.15 6.12
CA ALA A 22 -4.95 16.58 5.76
C ALA A 22 -4.56 16.10 4.34
N ASP A 23 -4.82 14.83 4.02
CA ASP A 23 -4.38 14.19 2.78
C ASP A 23 -5.24 14.62 1.57
N ASN A 24 -6.57 14.52 1.70
CA ASN A 24 -7.49 14.73 0.57
C ASN A 24 -8.06 16.16 0.47
N ASN A 25 -8.23 16.86 1.60
CA ASN A 25 -8.90 18.16 1.68
C ASN A 25 -7.99 19.24 2.28
N GLN A 26 -6.75 19.31 1.79
CA GLN A 26 -5.76 20.25 2.33
C GLN A 26 -6.17 21.70 2.06
N THR A 27 -6.09 22.52 3.11
CA THR A 27 -6.27 23.97 3.12
C THR A 27 -4.95 24.63 3.55
N GLU A 28 -4.80 25.94 3.34
CA GLU A 28 -3.61 26.65 3.81
C GLU A 28 -3.37 26.45 5.32
N ASP A 29 -4.44 26.41 6.12
CA ASP A 29 -4.35 26.25 7.57
C ASP A 29 -3.92 24.85 7.99
N ASN A 30 -4.37 23.81 7.27
CA ASN A 30 -4.07 22.44 7.63
C ASN A 30 -2.79 21.89 6.96
N LYS A 31 -2.16 22.65 6.03
CA LYS A 31 -0.82 22.35 5.47
C LYS A 31 0.25 22.08 6.52
N VAL A 32 0.11 22.68 7.70
CA VAL A 32 1.05 22.46 8.81
C VAL A 32 1.11 21.00 9.25
N TYR A 33 0.01 20.25 9.11
CA TYR A 33 -0.02 18.84 9.43
C TYR A 33 0.76 18.03 8.39
N GLU A 34 0.68 18.43 7.11
CA GLU A 34 1.32 17.67 6.04
C GLU A 34 2.83 17.96 5.92
N PHE A 35 3.20 19.23 6.10
CA PHE A 35 4.52 19.77 5.76
C PHE A 35 5.28 20.36 6.96
N GLY A 36 4.69 20.35 8.15
CA GLY A 36 5.25 20.99 9.34
C GLY A 36 5.08 22.52 9.34
N LYS A 37 5.69 23.18 10.33
CA LYS A 37 5.50 24.63 10.60
C LYS A 37 5.77 25.53 9.40
N ASP A 38 6.70 25.12 8.53
CA ASP A 38 7.12 25.91 7.38
C ASP A 38 6.12 25.79 6.22
N ARG A 39 5.17 24.85 6.27
CA ARG A 39 4.13 24.61 5.25
C ARG A 39 4.69 24.31 3.85
N VAL A 40 5.97 23.94 3.76
CA VAL A 40 6.68 23.57 2.54
C VAL A 40 7.02 22.09 2.57
N GLU A 41 6.73 21.39 1.47
CA GLU A 41 7.07 19.99 1.33
C GLU A 41 8.58 19.75 1.52
N LYS A 42 8.88 18.92 2.52
CA LYS A 42 10.22 18.40 2.80
C LYS A 42 10.19 16.89 2.57
N LYS A 43 11.34 16.23 2.74
CA LYS A 43 11.45 14.75 2.70
C LYS A 43 10.65 14.03 3.79
N ASN A 44 10.07 14.76 4.75
CA ASN A 44 9.28 14.22 5.85
C ASN A 44 7.80 14.25 5.49
N ASN A 45 7.31 13.15 4.92
CA ASN A 45 5.91 13.04 4.52
C ASN A 45 5.00 12.76 5.72
N TYR A 46 3.82 13.36 5.73
CA TYR A 46 2.78 13.13 6.75
C TYR A 46 2.42 11.67 6.97
N TRP A 47 2.44 10.87 5.90
CA TRP A 47 2.17 9.43 5.97
C TRP A 47 3.17 8.65 6.84
N LEU A 48 4.35 9.21 7.12
CA LEU A 48 5.33 8.64 8.05
C LEU A 48 4.96 8.91 9.52
N LEU A 49 4.15 9.93 9.78
CA LEU A 49 3.77 10.36 11.13
C LEU A 49 2.44 9.77 11.58
N ASN A 50 1.49 9.57 10.66
CA ASN A 50 0.16 9.07 11.02
C ASN A 50 0.13 7.53 11.07
N PRO A 51 -0.14 6.92 12.24
CA PRO A 51 -0.24 5.46 12.36
C PRO A 51 -1.49 4.88 11.67
N LEU A 52 -2.46 5.74 11.30
CA LEU A 52 -3.71 5.35 10.67
C LEU A 52 -3.85 6.05 9.33
N ARG A 53 -3.86 5.27 8.25
CA ARG A 53 -3.92 5.77 6.88
C ARG A 53 -4.98 5.01 6.11
N VAL A 54 -5.75 5.73 5.31
CA VAL A 54 -6.68 5.15 4.33
C VAL A 54 -6.45 5.80 2.98
N GLY A 55 -6.23 4.96 1.96
CA GLY A 55 -6.11 5.41 0.58
C GLY A 55 -7.45 5.32 -0.13
N SER A 56 -7.64 6.15 -1.16
CA SER A 56 -8.77 5.99 -2.08
C SER A 56 -8.53 4.81 -3.02
N LEU A 57 -9.47 3.85 -3.03
CA LEU A 57 -9.47 2.72 -3.96
C LEU A 57 -9.99 3.10 -5.36
N SER A 58 -10.59 4.29 -5.51
CA SER A 58 -11.23 4.73 -6.76
C SER A 58 -10.37 5.69 -7.60
N ASN A 59 -9.12 5.95 -7.21
CA ASN A 59 -8.26 6.83 -7.99
C ASN A 59 -7.94 6.24 -9.38
N ASN A 60 -7.79 7.13 -10.36
CA ASN A 60 -7.48 6.80 -11.74
C ASN A 60 -6.08 7.31 -12.14
N ASN A 61 -5.12 7.24 -11.21
CA ASN A 61 -3.78 7.76 -11.41
C ASN A 61 -3.03 7.04 -12.54
N GLY A 62 -3.20 5.73 -12.66
CA GLY A 62 -2.60 4.94 -13.74
C GLY A 62 -3.12 5.30 -15.12
N GLU A 63 -4.36 5.76 -15.22
CA GLU A 63 -4.98 6.18 -16.47
C GLU A 63 -4.55 7.60 -16.90
N VAL A 64 -4.31 8.50 -15.92
CA VAL A 64 -4.08 9.94 -16.15
C VAL A 64 -2.59 10.30 -16.15
N LEU A 65 -1.84 9.96 -15.10
CA LEU A 65 -0.49 10.48 -14.86
C LEU A 65 0.52 10.08 -15.94
N PRO A 66 0.56 8.81 -16.41
CA PRO A 66 1.49 8.41 -17.47
C PRO A 66 1.32 9.25 -18.74
N LYS A 67 0.06 9.58 -19.10
CA LYS A 67 -0.27 10.39 -20.28
C LYS A 67 0.08 11.86 -20.06
N ALA A 68 -0.29 12.42 -18.90
CA ALA A 68 0.01 13.79 -18.53
C ALA A 68 1.52 14.06 -18.57
N ILE A 69 2.32 13.18 -17.96
CA ILE A 69 3.78 13.29 -17.89
C ILE A 69 4.41 13.11 -19.29
N ALA A 70 3.93 12.17 -20.12
CA ALA A 70 4.39 12.02 -21.50
C ALA A 70 4.16 13.30 -22.32
N ALA A 71 2.97 13.87 -22.22
CA ALA A 71 2.56 15.07 -22.93
C ALA A 71 3.15 16.36 -22.33
N LYS A 72 3.72 16.29 -21.12
CA LYS A 72 4.08 17.45 -20.30
C LYS A 72 2.90 18.43 -20.14
N ASP A 73 1.69 17.89 -20.02
CA ASP A 73 0.45 18.65 -19.89
C ASP A 73 -0.15 18.53 -18.48
N ALA A 74 0.10 19.56 -17.66
CA ALA A 74 -0.43 19.65 -16.30
C ALA A 74 -1.97 19.75 -16.27
N SER A 75 -2.62 20.19 -17.36
CA SER A 75 -4.07 20.35 -17.40
C SER A 75 -4.81 19.02 -17.33
N MET A 76 -4.14 17.91 -17.68
CA MET A 76 -4.68 16.55 -17.56
C MET A 76 -4.84 16.10 -16.10
N ALA A 77 -4.00 16.61 -15.19
CA ALA A 77 -4.06 16.29 -13.76
C ALA A 77 -5.20 17.08 -13.08
N LYS A 78 -6.24 16.37 -12.62
CA LYS A 78 -7.45 17.01 -12.07
C LYS A 78 -7.45 17.06 -10.55
N THR A 79 -7.07 15.97 -9.89
CA THR A 79 -7.07 15.86 -8.42
C THR A 79 -5.83 16.50 -7.80
N LYS A 80 -5.89 16.84 -6.50
CA LYS A 80 -4.71 17.31 -5.73
C LYS A 80 -3.54 16.33 -5.87
N ASP A 81 -3.80 15.04 -5.64
CA ASP A 81 -2.79 13.99 -5.72
C ASP A 81 -2.19 13.89 -7.13
N GLN A 82 -2.99 13.94 -8.19
CA GLN A 82 -2.47 13.93 -9.56
C GLN A 82 -1.58 15.13 -9.85
N LYS A 83 -1.99 16.33 -9.43
CA LYS A 83 -1.20 17.55 -9.64
C LYS A 83 0.15 17.46 -8.92
N SER A 84 0.12 17.07 -7.65
CA SER A 84 1.33 16.90 -6.84
C SER A 84 2.29 15.86 -7.44
N ARG A 85 1.77 14.70 -7.86
CA ARG A 85 2.58 13.65 -8.50
C ARG A 85 3.14 14.07 -9.85
N TYR A 86 2.34 14.75 -10.66
CA TYR A 86 2.79 15.32 -11.92
C TYR A 86 3.94 16.31 -11.70
N GLU A 87 3.77 17.27 -10.79
CA GLU A 87 4.80 18.27 -10.46
C GLU A 87 6.11 17.61 -9.98
N ARG A 88 6.02 16.63 -9.08
CA ARG A 88 7.16 15.85 -8.59
C ARG A 88 7.85 15.07 -9.71
N ALA A 89 7.10 14.42 -10.60
CA ALA A 89 7.68 13.71 -11.75
C ALA A 89 8.36 14.68 -12.72
N MET A 90 7.78 15.86 -12.95
CA MET A 90 8.34 16.88 -13.84
C MET A 90 9.63 17.49 -13.30
N LYS A 91 9.84 17.56 -11.97
CA LYS A 91 11.15 17.93 -11.40
C LYS A 91 12.26 17.04 -11.96
N TYR A 92 12.07 15.73 -11.92
CA TYR A 92 13.04 14.78 -12.46
C TYR A 92 13.23 14.92 -13.97
N VAL A 93 12.13 15.04 -14.73
CA VAL A 93 12.17 15.27 -16.18
C VAL A 93 12.96 16.54 -16.54
N ASN A 94 12.93 17.55 -15.66
CA ASN A 94 13.62 18.82 -15.83
C ASN A 94 15.03 18.83 -15.19
N GLY A 95 15.54 17.69 -14.72
CA GLY A 95 16.91 17.53 -14.20
C GLY A 95 17.06 17.65 -12.68
N ASP A 96 16.00 17.95 -11.94
CA ASP A 96 16.02 17.93 -10.47
C ASP A 96 15.75 16.50 -9.95
N THR A 97 16.80 15.86 -9.44
CA THR A 97 16.73 14.48 -8.94
C THR A 97 16.16 14.33 -7.54
N SER A 98 15.70 15.40 -6.90
CA SER A 98 15.19 15.37 -5.53
C SER A 98 13.95 14.49 -5.34
N MET A 99 13.20 14.23 -6.41
CA MET A 99 11.96 13.44 -6.44
C MET A 99 11.96 12.38 -7.57
N TRP A 100 13.14 11.86 -7.92
CA TRP A 100 13.33 10.98 -9.08
C TRP A 100 12.41 9.74 -9.11
N TRP A 101 12.08 9.19 -7.94
CA TRP A 101 11.25 7.99 -7.81
C TRP A 101 9.82 8.21 -8.34
N GLU A 102 9.29 9.43 -8.28
CA GLU A 102 7.91 9.70 -8.72
C GLU A 102 7.76 9.46 -10.22
N TYR A 103 8.78 9.76 -11.02
CA TYR A 103 8.75 9.45 -12.45
C TYR A 103 8.64 7.93 -12.71
N TRP A 104 9.31 7.10 -11.91
CA TRP A 104 9.24 5.64 -12.02
C TRP A 104 7.97 5.04 -11.41
N ILE A 105 7.20 5.83 -10.65
CA ILE A 105 5.86 5.44 -10.20
C ILE A 105 4.84 5.86 -11.25
N SER A 106 4.81 7.15 -11.59
CA SER A 106 3.69 7.79 -12.30
C SER A 106 3.92 8.00 -13.80
N GLY A 107 5.16 7.87 -14.29
CA GLY A 107 5.52 8.14 -15.68
C GLY A 107 5.03 7.08 -16.70
N PRO A 108 5.32 7.27 -17.99
CA PRO A 108 4.81 6.42 -19.09
C PRO A 108 5.19 4.94 -19.00
N LYS A 109 6.28 4.63 -18.30
CA LYS A 109 6.77 3.27 -18.02
C LYS A 109 6.88 3.01 -16.52
N GLY A 110 6.17 3.80 -15.72
CA GLY A 110 6.16 3.68 -14.27
C GLY A 110 5.20 2.60 -13.79
N SER A 111 5.28 2.23 -12.51
CA SER A 111 4.42 1.19 -11.94
C SER A 111 2.92 1.46 -12.11
N TYR A 112 2.49 2.72 -12.07
CA TYR A 112 1.09 3.10 -12.26
C TYR A 112 0.60 2.90 -13.69
N SER A 113 1.47 2.95 -14.71
CA SER A 113 1.05 2.75 -16.10
C SER A 113 0.56 1.33 -16.37
N LEU A 114 0.90 0.37 -15.50
CA LEU A 114 0.47 -1.03 -15.60
C LEU A 114 -0.95 -1.25 -15.04
N ILE A 115 -1.40 -0.39 -14.12
CA ILE A 115 -2.65 -0.58 -13.37
C ILE A 115 -3.88 -0.69 -14.28
N PRO A 116 -4.08 0.17 -15.31
CA PRO A 116 -5.28 0.10 -16.15
C PRO A 116 -5.42 -1.24 -16.86
N ASP A 117 -4.34 -1.77 -17.43
CA ASP A 117 -4.34 -3.07 -18.10
C ASP A 117 -4.56 -4.21 -17.11
N MET A 118 -3.91 -4.15 -15.94
CA MET A 118 -4.15 -5.13 -14.87
C MET A 118 -5.61 -5.14 -14.40
N LYS A 119 -6.25 -3.98 -14.30
CA LYS A 119 -7.68 -3.88 -13.96
C LYS A 119 -8.54 -4.47 -15.08
N LYS A 120 -8.30 -4.07 -16.32
CA LYS A 120 -9.04 -4.54 -17.51
C LYS A 120 -8.96 -6.07 -17.66
N ASN A 121 -7.79 -6.64 -17.37
CA ASN A 121 -7.53 -8.07 -17.51
C ASN A 121 -7.82 -8.86 -16.23
N ASN A 122 -8.45 -8.25 -15.21
CA ASN A 122 -8.77 -8.89 -13.93
C ASN A 122 -7.56 -9.58 -13.25
N GLN A 123 -6.40 -8.92 -13.25
CA GLN A 123 -5.14 -9.46 -12.72
C GLN A 123 -4.90 -9.09 -11.25
N PHE A 124 -5.87 -8.45 -10.59
CA PHE A 124 -5.80 -8.14 -9.16
C PHE A 124 -6.52 -9.22 -8.35
N GLU A 125 -5.76 -10.00 -7.59
CA GLU A 125 -6.32 -10.92 -6.59
C GLU A 125 -6.35 -10.24 -5.23
N GLN A 126 -7.48 -9.62 -4.91
CA GLN A 126 -7.69 -9.04 -3.58
C GLN A 126 -8.07 -10.14 -2.59
N THR A 127 -7.47 -10.10 -1.39
CA THR A 127 -7.92 -10.97 -0.29
C THR A 127 -9.40 -10.78 -0.06
N LYS A 128 -10.13 -11.89 0.13
CA LYS A 128 -11.54 -11.87 0.51
C LYS A 128 -11.75 -12.05 2.01
N PHE A 129 -10.66 -12.17 2.77
CA PHE A 129 -10.66 -12.32 4.21
C PHE A 129 -10.37 -10.97 4.88
N PHE A 130 -11.38 -10.42 5.57
CA PHE A 130 -11.31 -9.15 6.29
C PHE A 130 -11.64 -9.30 7.78
N GLY A 131 -11.69 -10.53 8.27
CA GLY A 131 -11.95 -10.86 9.67
C GLY A 131 -10.76 -10.57 10.59
N ALA A 132 -10.98 -10.72 11.89
CA ALA A 132 -9.88 -10.82 12.84
C ALA A 132 -9.04 -12.08 12.54
N PRO A 133 -7.74 -12.09 12.87
CA PRO A 133 -6.91 -13.28 12.73
C PRO A 133 -7.57 -14.52 13.34
N THR A 134 -7.50 -15.65 12.65
CA THR A 134 -8.07 -16.91 13.12
C THR A 134 -7.28 -17.46 14.32
N PRO A 135 -7.82 -18.39 15.13
CA PRO A 135 -7.09 -18.97 16.26
C PRO A 135 -5.72 -19.54 15.84
N THR A 136 -5.69 -20.28 14.72
CA THR A 136 -4.44 -20.86 14.23
C THR A 136 -3.48 -19.80 13.70
N MET A 137 -3.97 -18.71 13.09
CA MET A 137 -3.10 -17.57 12.75
C MET A 137 -2.45 -16.97 14.00
N VAL A 138 -3.21 -16.74 15.08
CA VAL A 138 -2.65 -16.18 16.33
C VAL A 138 -1.55 -17.07 16.90
N GLU A 139 -1.71 -18.39 16.84
CA GLU A 139 -0.76 -19.34 17.41
C GLU A 139 0.48 -19.58 16.51
N LYS A 140 0.28 -19.71 15.19
CA LYS A 140 1.31 -20.24 14.27
C LYS A 140 1.91 -19.22 13.32
N ASN A 141 1.25 -18.08 13.06
CA ASN A 141 1.63 -17.22 11.94
C ASN A 141 3.06 -16.67 12.05
N ALA A 142 3.51 -16.31 13.25
CA ALA A 142 4.89 -15.83 13.46
C ALA A 142 5.95 -16.88 13.07
N ILE A 143 5.70 -18.17 13.34
CA ILE A 143 6.62 -19.26 12.97
C ILE A 143 6.57 -19.51 11.46
N LEU A 144 5.37 -19.49 10.87
CA LEU A 144 5.17 -19.66 9.43
C LEU A 144 5.84 -18.54 8.63
N GLU A 145 5.71 -17.28 9.08
CA GLU A 145 6.35 -16.11 8.48
C GLU A 145 7.86 -16.19 8.57
N LYS A 146 8.42 -16.55 9.74
CA LYS A 146 9.87 -16.73 9.89
C LYS A 146 10.41 -17.79 8.93
N LYS A 147 9.73 -18.94 8.82
CA LYS A 147 10.15 -20.02 7.90
C LYS A 147 10.05 -19.59 6.44
N ARG A 148 9.00 -18.87 6.05
CA ARG A 148 8.86 -18.26 4.72
C ARG A 148 10.06 -17.36 4.42
N ASP A 149 10.35 -16.44 5.32
CA ASP A 149 11.40 -15.43 5.13
C ASP A 149 12.79 -16.08 5.00
N GLU A 150 13.10 -17.09 5.82
CA GLU A 150 14.35 -17.84 5.73
C GLU A 150 14.51 -18.57 4.39
N VAL A 151 13.47 -19.27 3.91
CA VAL A 151 13.50 -19.99 2.64
C VAL A 151 13.62 -19.01 1.48
N PHE A 152 12.79 -17.96 1.47
CA PHE A 152 12.77 -16.97 0.39
C PHE A 152 14.10 -16.25 0.29
N PHE A 153 14.72 -15.89 1.42
CA PHE A 153 16.04 -15.29 1.45
C PHE A 153 17.10 -16.22 0.84
N LYS A 154 17.11 -17.50 1.21
CA LYS A 154 18.05 -18.47 0.65
C LYS A 154 17.89 -18.63 -0.87
N ILE A 155 16.64 -18.66 -1.36
CA ILE A 155 16.35 -18.73 -2.80
C ILE A 155 16.88 -17.48 -3.51
N ILE A 156 16.54 -16.28 -3.02
CA ILE A 156 16.95 -15.00 -3.62
C ILE A 156 18.48 -14.87 -3.67
N MET A 157 19.16 -15.35 -2.63
CA MET A 157 20.62 -15.33 -2.54
C MET A 157 21.29 -16.50 -3.28
N ASN A 158 20.53 -17.30 -4.05
CA ASN A 158 21.01 -18.49 -4.76
C ASN A 158 21.73 -19.52 -3.86
N GLN A 159 21.38 -19.58 -2.57
CA GLN A 159 21.92 -20.58 -1.63
C GLN A 159 21.22 -21.92 -1.76
N VAL A 160 20.01 -21.94 -2.29
CA VAL A 160 19.22 -23.13 -2.63
C VAL A 160 18.51 -22.91 -3.98
N SER A 161 18.12 -24.00 -4.65
CA SER A 161 17.29 -23.93 -5.86
C SER A 161 15.91 -23.33 -5.56
N VAL A 162 15.27 -22.76 -6.57
CA VAL A 162 13.85 -22.33 -6.51
C VAL A 162 12.93 -23.50 -6.16
N ASP A 163 13.34 -24.74 -6.45
CA ASP A 163 12.60 -25.96 -6.11
C ASP A 163 12.40 -26.14 -4.59
N GLU A 164 13.22 -25.50 -3.74
CA GLU A 164 13.03 -25.51 -2.28
C GLU A 164 11.68 -24.85 -1.89
N PHE A 165 11.09 -24.04 -2.77
CA PHE A 165 9.76 -23.47 -2.57
C PHE A 165 8.68 -24.54 -2.40
N ASP A 166 8.70 -25.61 -3.19
CA ASP A 166 7.67 -26.66 -3.11
C ASP A 166 7.74 -27.40 -1.77
N LYS A 167 8.96 -27.63 -1.28
CA LYS A 167 9.19 -28.21 0.05
C LYS A 167 8.74 -27.25 1.15
N PHE A 168 9.02 -25.96 1.01
CA PHE A 168 8.48 -24.94 1.93
C PHE A 168 6.96 -24.96 1.98
N VAL A 169 6.28 -25.03 0.83
CA VAL A 169 4.80 -25.10 0.78
C VAL A 169 4.29 -26.34 1.51
N ALA A 170 4.90 -27.51 1.26
CA ALA A 170 4.51 -28.75 1.93
C ALA A 170 4.68 -28.66 3.46
N ASP A 171 5.76 -28.05 3.93
CA ASP A 171 5.99 -27.84 5.35
C ASP A 171 5.07 -26.79 5.96
N TRP A 172 4.83 -25.67 5.26
CA TRP A 172 3.95 -24.60 5.69
C TRP A 172 2.52 -25.14 5.93
N LYS A 173 2.03 -25.96 5.00
CA LYS A 173 0.73 -26.65 5.12
C LYS A 173 0.64 -27.49 6.40
N LYS A 174 1.65 -28.33 6.64
CA LYS A 174 1.74 -29.20 7.83
C LYS A 174 1.84 -28.42 9.15
N LEU A 175 2.48 -27.25 9.14
CA LEU A 175 2.72 -26.43 10.33
C LEU A 175 1.53 -25.56 10.75
N GLY A 176 0.37 -25.72 10.11
CA GLY A 176 -0.86 -24.99 10.42
C GLY A 176 -1.42 -24.21 9.24
N GLY A 177 -0.72 -24.18 8.11
CA GLY A 177 -1.17 -23.52 6.90
C GLY A 177 -2.51 -24.05 6.37
N ASP A 178 -2.70 -25.37 6.31
CA ASP A 178 -3.96 -25.96 5.86
C ASP A 178 -5.13 -25.61 6.79
N GLN A 179 -4.87 -25.60 8.09
CA GLN A 179 -5.87 -25.23 9.09
C GLN A 179 -6.25 -23.75 8.98
N ILE A 180 -5.26 -22.86 8.79
CA ILE A 180 -5.50 -21.43 8.53
C ILE A 180 -6.34 -21.26 7.26
N THR A 181 -5.99 -21.94 6.18
CA THR A 181 -6.75 -21.90 4.92
C THR A 181 -8.20 -22.35 5.13
N LYS A 182 -8.42 -23.42 5.88
CA LYS A 182 -9.76 -23.90 6.22
C LYS A 182 -10.54 -22.85 7.04
N GLU A 183 -9.95 -22.30 8.09
CA GLU A 183 -10.58 -21.30 8.97
C GLU A 183 -10.98 -20.03 8.20
N VAL A 184 -10.11 -19.58 7.28
CA VAL A 184 -10.38 -18.43 6.40
C VAL A 184 -11.55 -18.73 5.46
N ASN A 185 -11.57 -19.91 4.84
CA ASN A 185 -12.66 -20.31 3.94
C ASN A 185 -13.99 -20.49 4.67
N ASP A 186 -13.97 -21.08 5.87
CA ASP A 186 -15.15 -21.21 6.73
C ASP A 186 -15.68 -19.83 7.15
N TRP A 187 -14.79 -18.90 7.50
CA TRP A 187 -15.17 -17.52 7.78
C TRP A 187 -15.80 -16.86 6.55
N TYR A 188 -15.18 -17.00 5.38
CA TYR A 188 -15.69 -16.40 4.14
C TYR A 188 -17.08 -16.94 3.77
N ALA A 189 -17.29 -18.26 3.87
CA ALA A 189 -18.58 -18.88 3.60
C ALA A 189 -19.72 -18.38 4.51
N LYS A 190 -19.40 -18.00 5.75
CA LYS A 190 -20.37 -17.48 6.73
C LYS A 190 -20.67 -15.98 6.60
N ASN A 191 -19.81 -15.23 5.92
CA ASN A 191 -19.85 -13.76 5.87
C ASN A 191 -19.96 -13.22 4.43
N LYS A 192 -20.29 -14.07 3.46
CA LYS A 192 -20.52 -13.67 2.07
C LYS A 192 -21.85 -12.95 1.91
#